data_AF-A0A1B1MHD8-F1
#
_entry.id   AF-A0A1B1MHD8-F1
#
_cell.length_a   1.000
_cell.length_b   1.000
_cell.length_c   1.000
_cell.angle_alpha   90.00
_cell.angle_beta   90.00
_cell.angle_gamma   90.00
#
_symmetry.space_group_name_H-M   'P 1'
#
loop_
_entity.id
_entity.type
_entity.pdbx_description
1 polymer ?
#
loop_
_entity_poly.entity_id
_entity_poly.type
_entity_poly.pdbx_seq_one_letter_code
_entity_poly.pdbx_strand_id
1 'polypeptide(L)'
;MAPRRGPTDSGGPTTGSHRHTGTFYEGYGGLVMEHMVSSAAVAHPRVPIVKPALRRGWRDRNTVQFGMTPAHAMTLGPLDPATASFLDLLNGTRGLELLREEGRRMDLPDGHVDALVERLAGAGLVDDAKGGGPAADTLRGKKEVLDRLRPDLASLSLTASEPGEAIALLAARRSLRVQVRGAGRVGAVLASLLSGAGIGEVDVRDVGRVERGDVAPGGLPAESVGDRRDEAARRAVRRAAPDRPPRRTPRTPFDSEDAGLSLVVLAPRDDIDVHAPVPSAAEPLITSGIPHLYAGVVEATGVVGPLVLPGETACAGCLQEARVDRDQAWPRLVTQWRSGRPRRERPCDLTLATTVAGLAAAHALAFLDGRLPSSAGARWEVSLPALTWHARPVWGHPACPCGAAEKGKGERTSNAEEWHETMAEQRPSTEVRRSSDATRPAGTWRAHV
;
A
#
# COMPACT_ATOMS: atom_id res chain seq x y z
N MET A 1 34.02 24.15 52.64
CA MET A 1 35.27 24.72 52.09
C MET A 1 35.03 25.00 50.62
N ALA A 2 34.95 26.28 50.24
CA ALA A 2 34.85 26.73 48.86
C ALA A 2 36.27 26.80 48.22
N PRO A 3 36.48 27.39 47.04
CA PRO A 3 36.60 26.72 45.73
C PRO A 3 37.97 27.00 45.06
N ARG A 4 38.21 26.50 43.84
CA ARG A 4 39.20 27.12 42.94
C ARG A 4 38.69 27.23 41.50
N ARG A 5 38.79 28.45 40.98
CA ARG A 5 38.52 28.91 39.62
C ARG A 5 39.84 29.08 38.83
N GLY A 6 39.81 28.72 37.53
CA GLY A 6 40.43 29.38 36.36
C GLY A 6 41.97 29.44 36.22
N PRO A 7 42.53 29.79 35.03
CA PRO A 7 41.86 30.47 33.90
C PRO A 7 42.22 30.01 32.44
N THR A 8 41.38 30.44 31.46
CA THR A 8 41.59 31.00 30.08
C THR A 8 42.82 30.57 29.23
N ASP A 9 42.86 30.49 27.90
CA ASP A 9 42.04 30.97 26.77
C ASP A 9 42.55 30.37 25.43
N SER A 10 41.82 30.65 24.36
CA SER A 10 42.23 30.82 22.95
C SER A 10 42.23 29.62 21.97
N GLY A 11 41.47 29.79 20.88
CA GLY A 11 41.79 29.23 19.56
C GLY A 11 40.66 28.53 18.81
N GLY A 12 39.74 29.29 18.20
CA GLY A 12 38.96 28.79 17.05
C GLY A 12 39.87 28.55 15.83
N PRO A 13 39.40 27.83 14.80
CA PRO A 13 38.43 28.47 13.91
C PRO A 13 37.25 27.59 13.50
N THR A 14 36.23 28.32 13.07
CA THR A 14 35.04 27.95 12.32
C THR A 14 35.32 27.13 11.06
N THR A 15 34.65 25.99 10.94
CA THR A 15 34.20 25.46 9.64
C THR A 15 32.83 24.83 9.83
N GLY A 16 31.82 25.46 9.22
CA GLY A 16 30.47 24.92 9.15
C GLY A 16 30.44 23.64 8.32
N SER A 17 29.57 22.71 8.70
CA SER A 17 29.11 21.67 7.78
C SER A 17 27.59 21.69 7.74
N HIS A 18 27.13 21.67 6.51
CA HIS A 18 25.78 21.97 6.07
C HIS A 18 24.76 20.98 6.63
N ARG A 19 23.66 21.53 7.15
CA ARG A 19 22.37 20.83 7.14
C ARG A 19 21.96 20.66 5.68
N HIS A 20 22.18 19.47 5.11
CA HIS A 20 21.47 19.05 3.92
C HIS A 20 20.19 18.30 4.34
N THR A 21 19.17 19.08 4.66
CA THR A 21 17.78 18.67 4.42
C THR A 21 17.53 18.87 2.93
N GLY A 22 17.71 17.80 2.16
CA GLY A 22 17.49 17.77 0.72
C GLY A 22 16.43 16.73 0.39
N THR A 23 15.20 17.20 0.25
CA THR A 23 14.13 16.58 -0.54
C THR A 23 14.62 16.26 -1.95
N PHE A 24 14.74 14.97 -2.29
CA PHE A 24 14.80 14.48 -3.66
C PHE A 24 14.19 13.07 -3.70
N TYR A 25 12.88 13.01 -3.95
CA TYR A 25 12.17 11.83 -4.43
C TYR A 25 11.12 12.31 -5.45
N GLU A 26 11.62 12.89 -6.54
CA GLU A 26 10.90 13.00 -7.81
C GLU A 26 11.82 12.37 -8.86
N GLY A 27 11.37 11.26 -9.45
CA GLY A 27 12.17 10.54 -10.45
C GLY A 27 12.09 9.02 -10.41
N TYR A 28 10.99 8.42 -9.93
CA TYR A 28 10.62 7.03 -10.21
C TYR A 28 9.09 6.95 -10.21
N GLY A 29 8.46 7.44 -11.27
CA GLY A 29 7.00 7.49 -11.37
C GLY A 29 6.49 8.00 -12.72
N GLY A 30 7.27 7.85 -13.78
CA GLY A 30 6.88 8.25 -15.13
C GLY A 30 6.85 7.03 -16.03
N LEU A 31 5.64 6.72 -16.53
CA LEU A 31 5.40 5.93 -17.74
C LEU A 31 5.55 4.40 -17.65
N VAL A 32 4.84 3.78 -16.71
CA VAL A 32 4.34 2.40 -16.91
C VAL A 32 2.81 2.41 -16.87
N MET A 33 2.19 2.94 -17.93
CA MET A 33 0.83 2.60 -18.42
C MET A 33 0.33 3.51 -19.57
N GLU A 34 1.20 4.04 -20.43
CA GLU A 34 0.73 4.50 -21.75
C GLU A 34 0.61 3.30 -22.69
N HIS A 35 -0.42 2.47 -22.46
CA HIS A 35 -1.12 1.65 -23.47
C HIS A 35 -2.26 0.86 -22.80
N MET A 36 -3.01 1.48 -21.88
CA MET A 36 -4.38 1.04 -21.55
C MET A 36 -5.22 2.11 -20.84
N VAL A 37 -5.02 3.40 -21.16
CA VAL A 37 -6.01 4.42 -20.81
C VAL A 37 -7.00 4.50 -21.96
N SER A 38 -7.90 3.50 -22.02
CA SER A 38 -9.22 3.78 -22.59
C SER A 38 -9.73 5.00 -21.85
N SER A 39 -10.19 6.03 -22.58
CA SER A 39 -10.96 7.13 -22.00
C SER A 39 -12.14 6.51 -21.24
N ALA A 40 -11.95 6.28 -19.95
CA ALA A 40 -12.98 5.77 -19.07
C ALA A 40 -13.86 6.97 -18.80
N ALA A 41 -15.05 7.00 -19.41
CA ALA A 41 -16.09 7.90 -18.98
C ALA A 41 -16.19 7.81 -17.45
N VAL A 42 -16.09 8.94 -16.75
CA VAL A 42 -16.21 9.03 -15.29
C VAL A 42 -17.42 8.18 -14.88
N ALA A 43 -17.21 7.18 -14.02
CA ALA A 43 -18.28 6.27 -13.67
C ALA A 43 -19.32 7.06 -12.85
N HIS A 44 -20.48 7.33 -13.45
CA HIS A 44 -21.51 8.11 -12.78
C HIS A 44 -22.18 7.27 -11.69
N PRO A 45 -22.21 7.73 -10.43
CA PRO A 45 -22.79 6.97 -9.33
C PRO A 45 -24.30 6.80 -9.54
N ARG A 46 -24.79 5.57 -9.43
CA ARG A 46 -26.22 5.26 -9.57
C ARG A 46 -27.01 5.73 -8.35
N VAL A 47 -26.45 5.51 -7.16
CA VAL A 47 -27.02 5.92 -5.87
C VAL A 47 -25.93 6.65 -5.09
N PRO A 48 -25.77 7.96 -5.33
CA PRO A 48 -24.67 8.74 -4.76
C PRO A 48 -24.70 8.79 -3.23
N ILE A 49 -23.53 8.60 -2.63
CA ILE A 49 -23.31 8.81 -1.20
C ILE A 49 -22.02 9.60 -0.99
N VAL A 50 -22.08 10.69 -0.23
CA VAL A 50 -20.87 11.36 0.25
C VAL A 50 -20.10 10.39 1.13
N LYS A 51 -18.81 10.18 0.86
CA LYS A 51 -18.00 9.15 1.52
C LYS A 51 -18.06 9.29 3.05
N PRO A 52 -18.70 8.36 3.77
CA PRO A 52 -18.90 8.48 5.21
C PRO A 52 -17.61 8.34 6.01
N ALA A 53 -16.55 7.80 5.38
CA ALA A 53 -15.22 7.68 5.96
C ALA A 53 -14.52 9.05 6.13
N LEU A 54 -14.94 10.08 5.36
CA LEU A 54 -14.43 11.43 5.50
C LEU A 54 -15.23 12.19 6.57
N ARG A 55 -14.53 12.74 7.57
CA ARG A 55 -15.16 13.71 8.48
C ARG A 55 -15.48 14.99 7.73
N ARG A 56 -16.64 15.56 8.01
CA ARG A 56 -17.12 16.80 7.40
C ARG A 56 -17.15 17.92 8.43
N GLY A 57 -16.71 19.12 8.05
CA GLY A 57 -16.79 20.31 8.89
C GLY A 57 -16.83 21.59 8.06
N TRP A 58 -17.51 22.62 8.57
CA TRP A 58 -17.53 23.95 7.94
C TRP A 58 -16.30 24.75 8.34
N ARG A 59 -15.56 25.30 7.36
CA ARG A 59 -14.44 26.21 7.62
C ARG A 59 -14.94 27.64 7.86
N ASP A 60 -16.00 27.99 7.16
CA ASP A 60 -16.69 29.28 7.22
C ASP A 60 -18.15 29.08 6.78
N ARG A 61 -18.86 30.17 6.44
CA ARG A 61 -20.28 30.15 6.08
C ARG A 61 -20.59 29.49 4.73
N ASN A 62 -19.61 29.37 3.83
CA ASN A 62 -19.83 28.87 2.47
C ASN A 62 -18.81 27.80 2.03
N THR A 63 -17.85 27.43 2.88
CA THR A 63 -16.82 26.44 2.53
C THR A 63 -16.87 25.26 3.48
N VAL A 64 -17.07 24.06 2.91
CA VAL A 64 -17.04 22.79 3.64
C VAL A 64 -15.71 22.06 3.40
N GLN A 65 -15.16 21.48 4.45
CA GLN A 65 -14.02 20.58 4.39
C GLN A 65 -14.47 19.14 4.58
N PHE A 66 -13.91 18.25 3.77
CA PHE A 66 -13.97 16.80 3.89
C PHE A 66 -12.58 16.28 4.28
N GLY A 67 -12.50 15.38 5.24
CA GLY A 67 -11.24 14.80 5.71
C GLY A 67 -10.51 15.64 6.76
N MET A 68 -9.66 14.97 7.54
CA MET A 68 -8.91 15.56 8.67
C MET A 68 -7.39 15.54 8.49
N THR A 69 -6.86 14.75 7.55
CA THR A 69 -5.41 14.59 7.36
C THR A 69 -4.99 15.15 6.02
N PRO A 70 -3.77 15.71 5.89
CA PRO A 70 -3.31 16.32 4.63
C PRO A 70 -3.40 15.40 3.41
N ALA A 71 -3.28 14.08 3.61
CA ALA A 71 -3.38 13.09 2.55
C ALA A 71 -4.75 13.05 1.87
N HIS A 72 -5.83 13.28 2.63
CA HIS A 72 -7.22 13.10 2.18
C HIS A 72 -8.10 14.34 2.30
N ALA A 73 -7.61 15.41 2.93
CA ALA A 73 -8.44 16.57 3.21
C ALA A 73 -8.66 17.45 1.96
N MET A 74 -9.92 17.77 1.69
CA MET A 74 -10.36 18.59 0.57
C MET A 74 -11.36 19.63 1.02
N THR A 75 -11.33 20.80 0.39
CA THR A 75 -12.32 21.87 0.58
C THR A 75 -13.18 22.03 -0.65
N LEU A 76 -14.48 22.23 -0.44
CA LEU A 76 -15.48 22.54 -1.45
C LEU A 76 -16.12 23.89 -1.10
N GLY A 77 -16.00 24.87 -2.00
CA GLY A 77 -16.60 26.19 -1.81
C GLY A 77 -16.28 27.17 -2.93
N PRO A 78 -17.00 28.31 -2.99
CA PRO A 78 -18.11 28.67 -2.10
C PRO A 78 -19.40 27.90 -2.45
N LEU A 79 -20.19 27.55 -1.44
CA LEU A 79 -21.50 26.91 -1.53
C LEU A 79 -22.58 27.87 -1.04
N ASP A 80 -23.66 27.98 -1.80
CA ASP A 80 -24.89 28.60 -1.32
C ASP A 80 -25.64 27.68 -0.34
N PRO A 81 -26.56 28.22 0.48
CA PRO A 81 -27.30 27.42 1.47
C PRO A 81 -28.12 26.27 0.88
N ALA A 82 -28.67 26.41 -0.32
CA ALA A 82 -29.47 25.36 -0.95
C ALA A 82 -28.57 24.19 -1.37
N THR A 83 -27.43 24.47 -2.01
CA THR A 83 -26.42 23.45 -2.35
C THR A 83 -25.85 22.79 -1.09
N ALA A 84 -25.61 23.57 -0.04
CA ALA A 84 -25.15 23.05 1.26
C ALA A 84 -26.12 22.03 1.86
N SER A 85 -27.41 22.35 1.90
CA SER A 85 -28.46 21.44 2.37
C SER A 85 -28.65 20.25 1.43
N PHE A 86 -28.46 20.43 0.12
CA PHE A 86 -28.56 19.35 -0.85
C PHE A 86 -27.52 18.24 -0.64
N LEU A 87 -26.31 18.59 -0.15
CA LEU A 87 -25.28 17.59 0.17
C LEU A 87 -25.74 16.52 1.17
N ASP A 88 -26.69 16.84 2.06
CA ASP A 88 -27.25 15.88 3.02
C ASP A 88 -28.19 14.84 2.37
N LEU A 89 -28.67 15.10 1.15
CA LEU A 89 -29.48 14.17 0.37
C LEU A 89 -28.64 13.09 -0.31
N LEU A 90 -27.33 13.32 -0.49
CA LEU A 90 -26.35 12.38 -1.02
C LEU A 90 -25.94 11.36 0.06
N ASN A 91 -26.91 10.61 0.56
CA ASN A 91 -26.75 9.67 1.68
C ASN A 91 -26.91 8.20 1.28
N GLY A 92 -26.92 7.90 -0.03
CA GLY A 92 -27.02 6.54 -0.53
C GLY A 92 -28.44 5.95 -0.54
N THR A 93 -29.48 6.76 -0.28
CA THR A 93 -30.89 6.28 -0.30
C THR A 93 -31.64 6.63 -1.58
N ARG A 94 -31.14 7.56 -2.38
CA ARG A 94 -31.79 8.11 -3.59
C ARG A 94 -30.91 7.93 -4.82
N GLY A 95 -31.52 7.52 -5.93
CA GLY A 95 -30.86 7.54 -7.24
C GLY A 95 -30.90 8.93 -7.88
N LEU A 96 -30.17 9.11 -8.98
CA LEU A 96 -30.04 10.41 -9.66
C LEU A 96 -31.38 11.04 -10.05
N GLU A 97 -32.36 10.26 -10.54
CA GLU A 97 -33.67 10.81 -10.92
C GLU A 97 -34.40 11.48 -9.73
N LEU A 98 -34.43 10.79 -8.59
CA LEU A 98 -35.02 11.34 -7.36
C LEU A 98 -34.24 12.55 -6.84
N LEU A 99 -32.91 12.55 -6.98
CA LEU A 99 -32.08 13.69 -6.59
C LEU A 99 -32.33 14.92 -7.46
N ARG A 100 -32.57 14.74 -8.76
CA ARG A 100 -32.98 15.84 -9.66
C ARG A 100 -34.34 16.40 -9.29
N GLU A 101 -35.29 15.55 -8.91
CA GLU A 101 -36.60 15.99 -8.40
C GLU A 101 -36.49 16.82 -7.12
N GLU A 102 -35.68 16.38 -6.14
CA GLU A 102 -35.44 17.15 -4.92
C GLU A 102 -34.69 18.46 -5.21
N GLY A 103 -33.74 18.45 -6.15
CA GLY A 103 -33.03 19.66 -6.58
C GLY A 103 -33.98 20.73 -7.12
N ARG A 104 -34.96 20.33 -7.95
CA ARG A 104 -36.01 21.24 -8.43
C ARG A 104 -36.91 21.78 -7.31
N ARG A 105 -37.23 20.96 -6.30
CA ARG A 105 -38.00 21.40 -5.12
C ARG A 105 -37.23 22.38 -4.23
N MET A 106 -35.90 22.36 -4.31
CA MET A 106 -35.00 23.27 -3.60
C MET A 106 -34.62 24.50 -4.44
N ASP A 107 -35.30 24.73 -5.57
CA ASP A 107 -35.02 25.82 -6.51
C ASP A 107 -33.57 25.85 -7.04
N LEU A 108 -32.91 24.69 -7.13
CA LEU A 108 -31.60 24.57 -7.75
C LEU A 108 -31.72 24.69 -9.28
N PRO A 109 -30.75 25.35 -9.96
CA PRO A 109 -30.76 25.46 -11.42
C PRO A 109 -30.76 24.09 -12.12
N ASP A 110 -31.37 24.03 -13.30
CA ASP A 110 -31.33 22.83 -14.13
C ASP A 110 -29.89 22.40 -14.43
N GLY A 111 -29.61 21.10 -14.30
CA GLY A 111 -28.27 20.53 -14.48
C GLY A 111 -27.31 20.75 -13.29
N HIS A 112 -27.67 21.55 -12.27
CA HIS A 112 -26.82 21.80 -11.11
C HIS A 112 -26.54 20.53 -10.30
N VAL A 113 -27.55 19.66 -10.14
CA VAL A 113 -27.41 18.38 -9.43
C VAL A 113 -26.39 17.48 -10.12
N ASP A 114 -26.50 17.30 -11.43
CA ASP A 114 -25.61 16.44 -12.20
C ASP A 114 -24.17 17.00 -12.17
N ALA A 115 -24.00 18.31 -12.38
CA ALA A 115 -22.69 18.97 -12.31
C ALA A 115 -22.06 18.88 -10.91
N LEU A 116 -22.86 18.96 -9.84
CA LEU A 116 -22.38 18.81 -8.47
C LEU A 116 -21.92 17.38 -8.21
N VAL A 117 -22.73 16.38 -8.58
CA VAL A 117 -22.37 14.96 -8.39
C VAL A 117 -21.13 14.60 -9.19
N GLU A 118 -21.02 15.06 -10.44
CA GLU A 118 -19.84 14.87 -11.28
C GLU A 118 -18.59 15.49 -10.65
N ARG A 119 -18.69 16.74 -10.16
CA ARG A 119 -17.57 17.41 -9.48
C ARG A 119 -17.15 16.69 -8.21
N LEU A 120 -18.10 16.21 -7.40
CA LEU A 120 -17.82 15.46 -6.18
C LEU A 120 -17.22 14.09 -6.49
N ALA A 121 -17.69 13.41 -7.53
CA ALA A 121 -17.14 12.14 -8.00
C ALA A 121 -15.71 12.32 -8.51
N GLY A 122 -15.45 13.31 -9.38
CA GLY A 122 -14.11 13.65 -9.86
C GLY A 122 -13.15 14.11 -8.76
N ALA A 123 -13.67 14.66 -7.66
CA ALA A 123 -12.90 14.96 -6.45
C ALA A 123 -12.74 13.76 -5.50
N GLY A 124 -13.31 12.60 -5.82
CA GLY A 124 -13.27 11.41 -4.97
C GLY A 124 -14.00 11.58 -3.63
N LEU A 125 -14.99 12.46 -3.54
CA LEU A 125 -15.78 12.75 -2.33
C LEU A 125 -17.09 11.96 -2.26
N VAL A 126 -17.52 11.36 -3.37
CA VAL A 126 -18.73 10.57 -3.49
C VAL A 126 -18.39 9.13 -3.86
N ASP A 127 -19.19 8.20 -3.36
CA ASP A 127 -19.19 6.78 -3.68
C ASP A 127 -20.58 6.38 -4.22
N ASP A 128 -20.74 5.14 -4.67
CA ASP A 128 -22.02 4.60 -5.14
C ASP A 128 -22.49 3.48 -4.21
N ALA A 129 -23.58 3.73 -3.47
CA ALA A 129 -24.17 2.77 -2.54
C ALA A 129 -24.65 1.47 -3.23
N LYS A 130 -24.86 1.51 -4.56
CA LYS A 130 -25.21 0.35 -5.38
C LYS A 130 -24.17 0.04 -6.46
N GLY A 131 -22.96 0.57 -6.34
CA GLY A 131 -21.87 0.38 -7.28
C GLY A 131 -21.12 -0.94 -7.11
N GLY A 132 -20.09 -1.13 -7.95
CA GLY A 132 -19.12 -2.23 -7.87
C GLY A 132 -19.53 -3.56 -8.52
N GLY A 133 -20.69 -3.61 -9.18
CA GLY A 133 -21.12 -4.74 -10.01
C GLY A 133 -21.58 -5.99 -9.24
N PRO A 134 -21.80 -7.13 -9.95
CA PRO A 134 -22.47 -8.31 -9.39
C PRO A 134 -21.74 -8.96 -8.20
N ALA A 135 -20.40 -8.93 -8.20
CA ALA A 135 -19.60 -9.44 -7.09
C ALA A 135 -19.79 -8.59 -5.82
N ALA A 136 -19.86 -7.27 -5.98
CA ALA A 136 -20.17 -6.35 -4.89
C ALA A 136 -21.62 -6.51 -4.39
N ASP A 137 -22.59 -6.71 -5.29
CA ASP A 137 -23.98 -7.02 -4.91
C ASP A 137 -24.05 -8.31 -4.07
N THR A 138 -23.31 -9.35 -4.48
CA THR A 138 -23.20 -10.60 -3.73
C THR A 138 -22.60 -10.37 -2.33
N LEU A 139 -21.55 -9.55 -2.22
CA LEU A 139 -20.95 -9.19 -0.93
C LEU A 139 -21.91 -8.37 -0.05
N ARG A 140 -22.66 -7.42 -0.63
CA ARG A 140 -23.72 -6.68 0.07
C ARG A 140 -24.83 -7.59 0.61
N GLY A 141 -25.10 -8.72 -0.05
CA GLY A 141 -26.00 -9.75 0.45
C GLY A 141 -25.51 -10.46 1.73
N LYS A 142 -24.20 -10.44 2.01
CA LYS A 142 -23.58 -11.08 3.19
C LYS A 142 -23.35 -10.08 4.32
N LYS A 143 -24.43 -9.68 5.01
CA LYS A 143 -24.41 -8.61 6.04
C LYS A 143 -23.30 -8.77 7.08
N GLU A 144 -23.20 -9.92 7.75
CA GLU A 144 -22.18 -10.16 8.79
C GLU A 144 -20.74 -10.03 8.29
N VAL A 145 -20.49 -10.50 7.06
CA VAL A 145 -19.17 -10.42 6.42
C VAL A 145 -18.83 -8.96 6.12
N LEU A 146 -19.80 -8.22 5.57
CA LEU A 146 -19.63 -6.81 5.27
C LEU A 146 -19.49 -5.97 6.54
N ASP A 147 -20.23 -6.28 7.61
CA ASP A 147 -20.11 -5.60 8.91
C ASP A 147 -18.72 -5.77 9.52
N ARG A 148 -18.13 -6.97 9.39
CA ARG A 148 -16.75 -7.25 9.83
C ARG A 148 -15.70 -6.53 8.98
N LEU A 149 -15.93 -6.39 7.67
CA LEU A 149 -15.02 -5.71 6.74
C LEU A 149 -15.33 -4.22 6.56
N ARG A 150 -16.31 -3.67 7.27
CA ARG A 150 -16.73 -2.28 7.14
C ARG A 150 -15.60 -1.27 7.40
N PRO A 151 -14.70 -1.48 8.39
CA PRO A 151 -13.53 -0.60 8.57
C PRO A 151 -12.59 -0.62 7.35
N ASP A 152 -12.31 -1.79 6.80
CA ASP A 152 -11.48 -1.95 5.59
C ASP A 152 -12.13 -1.30 4.37
N LEU A 153 -13.44 -1.49 4.18
CA LEU A 153 -14.20 -0.84 3.11
C LEU A 153 -14.16 0.70 3.24
N ALA A 154 -14.34 1.21 4.46
CA ALA A 154 -14.26 2.65 4.73
C ALA A 154 -12.86 3.18 4.39
N SER A 155 -11.80 2.48 4.76
CA SER A 155 -10.42 2.85 4.41
C SER A 155 -10.18 2.80 2.89
N LEU A 156 -10.62 1.73 2.22
CA LEU A 156 -10.52 1.60 0.76
C LEU A 156 -11.22 2.75 0.05
N SER A 157 -12.40 3.18 0.53
CA SER A 157 -13.13 4.31 -0.04
C SER A 157 -12.33 5.61 -0.05
N LEU A 158 -11.40 5.81 0.89
CA LEU A 158 -10.55 7.02 0.95
C LEU A 158 -9.43 7.04 -0.10
N THR A 159 -9.16 5.89 -0.70
CA THR A 159 -8.08 5.70 -1.67
C THR A 159 -8.59 5.27 -3.05
N ALA A 160 -9.87 4.88 -3.14
CA ALA A 160 -10.58 4.64 -4.38
C ALA A 160 -11.00 5.98 -5.00
N SER A 161 -10.74 6.14 -6.30
CA SER A 161 -11.03 7.38 -7.02
C SER A 161 -12.44 7.34 -7.63
N GLU A 162 -12.88 6.17 -8.07
CA GLU A 162 -14.16 6.02 -8.77
C GLU A 162 -15.29 5.53 -7.83
N PRO A 163 -16.55 5.98 -8.05
CA PRO A 163 -17.70 5.47 -7.32
C PRO A 163 -17.89 3.95 -7.50
N GLY A 164 -18.05 3.23 -6.39
CA GLY A 164 -18.23 1.78 -6.36
C GLY A 164 -16.94 0.96 -6.45
N GLU A 165 -15.78 1.60 -6.66
CA GLU A 165 -14.48 0.92 -6.79
C GLU A 165 -14.08 0.22 -5.49
N ALA A 166 -14.28 0.85 -4.33
CA ALA A 166 -13.86 0.29 -3.04
C ALA A 166 -14.54 -1.06 -2.72
N ILE A 167 -15.85 -1.16 -2.93
CA ILE A 167 -16.59 -2.41 -2.73
C ILE A 167 -16.27 -3.44 -3.83
N ALA A 168 -15.95 -2.99 -5.06
CA ALA A 168 -15.50 -3.87 -6.13
C ALA A 168 -14.16 -4.52 -5.79
N LEU A 169 -13.18 -3.74 -5.31
CA LEU A 169 -11.88 -4.25 -4.85
C LEU A 169 -12.05 -5.25 -3.71
N LEU A 170 -12.86 -4.91 -2.70
CA LEU A 170 -13.13 -5.80 -1.57
C LEU A 170 -13.82 -7.11 -2.01
N ALA A 171 -14.72 -7.04 -3.00
CA ALA A 171 -15.33 -8.22 -3.58
C ALA A 171 -14.32 -9.05 -4.41
N ALA A 172 -13.43 -8.38 -5.15
CA ALA A 172 -12.38 -9.01 -5.95
C ALA A 172 -11.37 -9.78 -5.07
N ARG A 173 -10.97 -9.22 -3.91
CA ARG A 173 -10.10 -9.92 -2.94
C ARG A 173 -10.56 -11.34 -2.62
N ARG A 174 -11.88 -11.58 -2.60
CA ARG A 174 -12.47 -12.89 -2.30
C ARG A 174 -12.26 -13.95 -3.38
N SER A 175 -11.82 -13.59 -4.59
CA SER A 175 -11.44 -14.54 -5.64
C SER A 175 -9.92 -14.76 -5.73
N LEU A 176 -9.12 -13.95 -5.02
CA LEU A 176 -7.67 -14.00 -5.06
C LEU A 176 -7.12 -15.11 -4.18
N ARG A 177 -5.92 -15.60 -4.57
CA ARG A 177 -5.20 -16.65 -3.86
C ARG A 177 -3.79 -16.21 -3.55
N VAL A 178 -3.43 -16.32 -2.28
CA VAL A 178 -2.09 -15.99 -1.80
C VAL A 178 -1.50 -17.20 -1.11
N GLN A 179 -0.21 -17.44 -1.36
CA GLN A 179 0.55 -18.46 -0.63
C GLN A 179 1.61 -17.76 0.23
N VAL A 180 1.71 -18.13 1.50
CA VAL A 180 2.77 -17.67 2.41
C VAL A 180 3.70 -18.83 2.66
N ARG A 181 4.96 -18.71 2.24
CA ARG A 181 6.03 -19.69 2.46
C ARG A 181 6.82 -19.27 3.70
N GLY A 182 6.60 -19.97 4.80
CA GLY A 182 7.15 -19.68 6.12
C GLY A 182 6.06 -19.27 7.11
N ALA A 183 5.98 -19.98 8.23
CA ALA A 183 4.97 -19.81 9.28
C ALA A 183 5.60 -19.45 10.63
N GLY A 184 6.75 -18.76 10.63
CA GLY A 184 7.27 -18.10 11.84
C GLY A 184 6.42 -16.89 12.25
N ARG A 185 6.91 -16.08 13.19
CA ARG A 185 6.15 -14.92 13.71
C ARG A 185 5.69 -13.95 12.62
N VAL A 186 6.53 -13.65 11.64
CA VAL A 186 6.17 -12.76 10.52
C VAL A 186 5.11 -13.41 9.64
N GLY A 187 5.40 -14.60 9.10
CA GLY A 187 4.55 -15.24 8.10
C GLY A 187 3.17 -15.66 8.62
N ALA A 188 3.09 -16.18 9.85
CA ALA A 188 1.81 -16.58 10.44
C ALA A 188 0.89 -15.37 10.72
N VAL A 189 1.44 -14.28 11.24
CA VAL A 189 0.68 -13.04 11.46
C VAL A 189 0.24 -12.44 10.13
N LEU A 190 1.14 -12.37 9.15
CA LEU A 190 0.86 -11.86 7.81
C LEU A 190 -0.28 -12.66 7.14
N ALA A 191 -0.21 -13.99 7.18
CA ALA A 191 -1.25 -14.86 6.61
C ALA A 191 -2.62 -14.61 7.25
N SER A 192 -2.67 -14.46 8.58
CA SER A 192 -3.91 -14.11 9.28
C SER A 192 -4.42 -12.72 8.89
N LEU A 193 -3.55 -11.73 8.72
CA LEU A 193 -3.93 -10.38 8.29
C LEU A 193 -4.54 -10.39 6.88
N LEU A 194 -3.92 -11.09 5.92
CA LEU A 194 -4.47 -11.22 4.57
C LEU A 194 -5.84 -11.91 4.56
N SER A 195 -5.98 -12.97 5.36
CA SER A 195 -7.25 -13.67 5.53
C SER A 195 -8.33 -12.76 6.14
N GLY A 196 -7.98 -12.03 7.20
CA GLY A 196 -8.88 -11.07 7.85
C GLY A 196 -9.28 -9.90 6.96
N ALA A 197 -8.40 -9.45 6.07
CA ALA A 197 -8.64 -8.40 5.08
C ALA A 197 -9.50 -8.85 3.88
N GLY A 198 -9.98 -10.10 3.89
CA GLY A 198 -10.94 -10.62 2.92
C GLY A 198 -10.35 -11.33 1.71
N ILE A 199 -9.05 -11.68 1.73
CA ILE A 199 -8.46 -12.53 0.68
C ILE A 199 -9.15 -13.90 0.69
N GLY A 200 -9.57 -14.35 -0.50
CA GLY A 200 -10.40 -15.55 -0.68
C GLY A 200 -9.74 -16.84 -0.22
N GLU A 201 -8.46 -17.02 -0.56
CA GLU A 201 -7.68 -18.19 -0.16
C GLU A 201 -6.27 -17.76 0.26
N VAL A 202 -5.89 -18.11 1.49
CA VAL A 202 -4.54 -17.95 2.00
C VAL A 202 -4.01 -19.33 2.37
N ASP A 203 -3.11 -19.88 1.55
CA ASP A 203 -2.38 -21.10 1.87
C ASP A 203 -1.10 -20.76 2.62
N VAL A 204 -0.76 -21.55 3.63
CA VAL A 204 0.49 -21.41 4.37
C VAL A 204 1.29 -22.69 4.22
N ARG A 205 2.53 -22.54 3.76
CA ARG A 205 3.48 -23.64 3.56
C ARG A 205 4.65 -23.45 4.51
N ASP A 206 4.86 -24.45 5.34
CA ASP A 206 5.98 -24.49 6.27
C ASP A 206 6.27 -25.94 6.65
N VAL A 207 7.47 -26.20 7.18
CA VAL A 207 7.91 -27.52 7.63
C VAL A 207 8.27 -27.50 9.12
N GLY A 208 8.02 -28.62 9.79
CA GLY A 208 8.33 -28.80 11.19
C GLY A 208 7.17 -28.46 12.13
N ARG A 209 7.52 -28.15 13.38
CA ARG A 209 6.57 -28.00 14.48
C ARG A 209 6.65 -26.62 15.10
N VAL A 210 5.54 -26.15 15.65
CA VAL A 210 5.47 -24.88 16.38
C VAL A 210 6.41 -24.93 17.59
N GLU A 211 7.37 -24.01 17.64
CA GLU A 211 8.27 -23.83 18.77
C GLU A 211 7.71 -22.77 19.74
N ARG A 212 8.15 -22.76 21.00
CA ARG A 212 7.72 -21.74 21.98
C ARG A 212 8.00 -20.31 21.51
N GLY A 213 9.11 -20.13 20.79
CA GLY A 213 9.51 -18.85 20.20
C GLY A 213 8.75 -18.48 18.92
N ASP A 214 7.87 -19.32 18.39
CA ASP A 214 7.02 -19.00 17.22
C ASP A 214 5.71 -18.30 17.62
N VAL A 215 5.34 -18.33 18.91
CA VAL A 215 4.08 -17.81 19.40
C VAL A 215 3.99 -16.30 19.16
N ALA A 216 2.89 -15.85 18.57
CA ALA A 216 2.65 -14.44 18.28
C ALA A 216 1.15 -14.10 18.32
N PRO A 217 0.76 -12.92 18.86
CA PRO A 217 -0.60 -12.41 18.72
C PRO A 217 -1.00 -12.29 17.24
N GLY A 218 -2.19 -12.76 16.89
CA GLY A 218 -2.64 -12.81 15.49
C GLY A 218 -1.94 -13.85 14.61
N GLY A 219 -0.94 -14.57 15.13
CA GLY A 219 -0.23 -15.65 14.47
C GLY A 219 -0.49 -17.00 15.11
N LEU A 220 0.58 -17.75 15.40
CA LEU A 220 0.49 -19.05 16.07
C LEU A 220 0.24 -18.86 17.57
N PRO A 221 -0.81 -19.50 18.13
CA PRO A 221 -1.14 -19.33 19.54
C PRO A 221 -0.39 -20.34 20.43
N ALA A 222 -0.27 -20.05 21.72
CA ALA A 222 0.54 -20.84 22.65
C ALA A 222 0.08 -22.31 22.75
N GLU A 223 -1.23 -22.58 22.60
CA GLU A 223 -1.78 -23.93 22.62
C GLU A 223 -1.35 -24.80 21.44
N SER A 224 -0.77 -24.20 20.38
CA SER A 224 -0.32 -24.93 19.19
C SER A 224 1.12 -25.42 19.27
N VAL A 225 1.86 -25.12 20.35
CA VAL A 225 3.25 -25.56 20.52
C VAL A 225 3.33 -27.09 20.43
N GLY A 226 4.20 -27.57 19.54
CA GLY A 226 4.36 -28.99 19.22
C GLY A 226 3.51 -29.50 18.06
N ASP A 227 2.49 -28.76 17.62
CA ASP A 227 1.71 -29.11 16.43
C ASP A 227 2.52 -28.88 15.15
N ARG A 228 2.06 -29.48 14.04
CA ARG A 228 2.56 -29.15 12.71
C ARG A 228 2.33 -27.66 12.40
N ARG A 229 3.40 -26.97 12.00
CA ARG A 229 3.38 -25.50 11.86
C ARG A 229 2.42 -25.03 10.77
N ASP A 230 2.40 -25.72 9.63
CA ASP A 230 1.47 -25.48 8.52
C ASP A 230 0.00 -25.66 8.93
N GLU A 231 -0.33 -26.73 9.64
CA GLU A 231 -1.69 -26.98 10.13
C GLU A 231 -2.14 -25.95 11.17
N ALA A 232 -1.25 -25.58 12.10
CA ALA A 232 -1.51 -24.55 13.09
C ALA A 232 -1.73 -23.16 12.44
N ALA A 233 -0.90 -22.80 11.46
CA ALA A 233 -1.06 -21.57 10.69
C ALA A 233 -2.37 -21.57 9.89
N ARG A 234 -2.72 -22.68 9.25
CA ARG A 234 -4.01 -22.84 8.56
C ARG A 234 -5.21 -22.67 9.50
N ARG A 235 -5.11 -23.12 10.77
CA ARG A 235 -6.14 -22.85 11.78
C ARG A 235 -6.22 -21.36 12.13
N ALA A 236 -5.08 -20.68 12.29
CA ALA A 236 -5.05 -19.24 12.56
C ALA A 236 -5.68 -18.44 11.40
N VAL A 237 -5.29 -18.74 10.16
CA VAL A 237 -5.87 -18.17 8.93
C VAL A 237 -7.39 -18.35 8.89
N ARG A 238 -7.90 -19.56 9.17
CA ARG A 238 -9.35 -19.82 9.18
C ARG A 238 -10.09 -19.05 10.27
N ARG A 239 -9.49 -18.86 11.45
CA ARG A 239 -10.08 -18.05 12.54
C ARG A 239 -10.12 -16.57 12.17
N ALA A 240 -9.12 -16.10 11.43
CA ALA A 240 -9.01 -14.71 10.99
C ALA A 240 -9.99 -14.36 9.85
N ALA A 241 -10.39 -15.32 9.01
CA ALA A 241 -11.25 -15.08 7.86
C ALA A 241 -12.64 -14.52 8.26
N PRO A 242 -13.18 -13.54 7.51
CA PRO A 242 -14.51 -12.98 7.77
C PRO A 242 -15.66 -13.92 7.38
N ASP A 243 -15.40 -14.89 6.49
CA ASP A 243 -16.32 -15.92 6.05
C ASP A 243 -15.53 -17.19 5.70
N ARG A 244 -16.22 -18.31 5.50
CA ARG A 244 -15.61 -19.51 4.92
C ARG A 244 -15.10 -19.19 3.50
N PRO A 245 -13.88 -19.65 3.14
CA PRO A 245 -13.39 -19.49 1.78
C PRO A 245 -14.37 -20.10 0.76
N PRO A 246 -14.51 -19.51 -0.45
CA PRO A 246 -15.36 -20.07 -1.50
C PRO A 246 -14.99 -21.54 -1.76
N ARG A 247 -16.01 -22.42 -1.88
CA ARG A 247 -15.78 -23.81 -2.27
C ARG A 247 -15.26 -23.83 -3.70
N ARG A 248 -14.05 -24.32 -3.92
CA ARG A 248 -13.56 -24.65 -5.27
C ARG A 248 -14.12 -25.99 -5.71
N THR A 249 -14.37 -26.10 -7.02
CA THR A 249 -14.41 -27.39 -7.69
C THR A 249 -13.06 -28.09 -7.50
N PRO A 250 -13.02 -29.40 -7.25
CA PRO A 250 -11.77 -30.14 -7.11
C PRO A 250 -10.88 -29.88 -8.32
N ARG A 251 -9.63 -29.46 -8.08
CA ARG A 251 -8.63 -29.29 -9.14
C ARG A 251 -8.38 -30.63 -9.82
N THR A 252 -8.11 -30.58 -11.11
CA THR A 252 -7.61 -31.77 -11.82
C THR A 252 -6.19 -32.10 -11.33
N PRO A 253 -5.80 -33.38 -11.28
CA PRO A 253 -4.46 -33.80 -10.83
C PRO A 253 -3.29 -33.18 -11.63
N PHE A 254 -3.56 -32.60 -12.81
CA PHE A 254 -2.59 -32.01 -13.71
C PHE A 254 -2.29 -30.53 -13.45
N ASP A 255 -3.06 -29.85 -12.61
CA ASP A 255 -2.76 -28.44 -12.30
C ASP A 255 -1.48 -28.36 -11.44
N SER A 256 -0.53 -27.50 -11.82
CA SER A 256 0.63 -27.24 -10.96
C SER A 256 0.18 -26.64 -9.62
N GLU A 257 0.85 -26.98 -8.53
CA GLU A 257 0.47 -26.49 -7.19
C GLU A 257 0.37 -24.97 -7.09
N ASP A 258 1.17 -24.26 -7.91
CA ASP A 258 1.24 -22.81 -7.95
C ASP A 258 0.26 -22.16 -8.98
N ALA A 259 -0.51 -22.96 -9.73
CA ALA A 259 -1.46 -22.43 -10.73
C ALA A 259 -2.55 -21.56 -10.07
N GLY A 260 -2.72 -20.35 -10.62
CA GLY A 260 -3.74 -19.39 -10.18
C GLY A 260 -3.45 -18.76 -8.82
N LEU A 261 -2.18 -18.65 -8.41
CA LEU A 261 -1.76 -17.78 -7.31
C LEU A 261 -1.62 -16.34 -7.81
N SER A 262 -2.22 -15.41 -7.09
CA SER A 262 -2.12 -13.96 -7.36
C SER A 262 -0.84 -13.37 -6.77
N LEU A 263 -0.32 -13.96 -5.69
CA LEU A 263 0.90 -13.52 -5.01
C LEU A 263 1.48 -14.68 -4.17
N VAL A 264 2.81 -14.75 -4.09
CA VAL A 264 3.53 -15.57 -3.10
C VAL A 264 4.31 -14.69 -2.15
N VAL A 265 4.17 -14.90 -0.84
CA VAL A 265 4.95 -14.19 0.18
C VAL A 265 6.01 -15.14 0.73
N LEU A 266 7.28 -14.78 0.57
CA LEU A 266 8.44 -15.48 1.09
C LEU A 266 8.80 -14.90 2.46
N ALA A 267 8.47 -15.63 3.52
CA ALA A 267 8.70 -15.23 4.91
C ALA A 267 9.57 -16.26 5.66
N PRO A 268 10.84 -16.45 5.23
CA PRO A 268 11.69 -17.51 5.78
C PRO A 268 11.92 -17.30 7.29
N ARG A 269 12.03 -18.41 8.01
CA ARG A 269 12.43 -18.42 9.43
C ARG A 269 13.95 -18.30 9.61
N ASP A 270 14.70 -18.48 8.53
CA ASP A 270 16.15 -18.34 8.53
C ASP A 270 16.56 -16.89 8.30
N ASP A 271 17.31 -16.36 9.26
CA ASP A 271 17.75 -14.97 9.27
C ASP A 271 18.69 -14.68 8.09
N ILE A 272 19.47 -15.68 7.67
CA ILE A 272 20.29 -15.60 6.47
C ILE A 272 19.41 -15.53 5.22
N ASP A 273 18.33 -16.29 5.13
CA ASP A 273 17.42 -16.25 3.98
C ASP A 273 16.61 -14.94 3.92
N VAL A 274 16.35 -14.29 5.06
CA VAL A 274 15.80 -12.93 5.09
C VAL A 274 16.83 -11.91 4.59
N HIS A 275 18.07 -12.04 5.05
CA HIS A 275 19.12 -11.08 4.72
C HIS A 275 19.58 -11.24 3.27
N ALA A 276 19.95 -12.46 2.88
CA ALA A 276 20.53 -12.91 1.63
C ALA A 276 19.70 -14.05 1.02
N PRO A 277 18.50 -13.75 0.46
CA PRO A 277 17.60 -14.75 -0.08
C PRO A 277 18.27 -15.55 -1.20
N VAL A 278 18.09 -16.87 -1.17
CA VAL A 278 18.63 -17.78 -2.19
C VAL A 278 17.87 -17.57 -3.52
N PRO A 279 18.53 -17.21 -4.63
CA PRO A 279 17.84 -16.97 -5.90
C PRO A 279 17.06 -18.18 -6.42
N SER A 280 17.61 -19.40 -6.28
CA SER A 280 16.96 -20.64 -6.73
C SER A 280 15.64 -20.96 -6.00
N ALA A 281 15.45 -20.45 -4.77
CA ALA A 281 14.19 -20.65 -4.04
C ALA A 281 13.00 -19.92 -4.70
N ALA A 282 13.27 -18.88 -5.49
CA ALA A 282 12.27 -18.12 -6.23
C ALA A 282 12.28 -18.41 -7.74
N GLU A 283 13.20 -19.24 -8.24
CA GLU A 283 13.30 -19.59 -9.67
C GLU A 283 11.99 -20.13 -10.25
N PRO A 284 11.24 -21.05 -9.61
CA PRO A 284 9.94 -21.48 -10.11
C PRO A 284 8.91 -20.35 -10.24
N LEU A 285 8.98 -19.36 -9.33
CA LEU A 285 8.08 -18.20 -9.34
C LEU A 285 8.44 -17.24 -10.48
N ILE A 286 9.74 -17.05 -10.72
CA ILE A 286 10.25 -16.25 -11.85
C ILE A 286 9.81 -16.89 -13.17
N THR A 287 10.09 -18.19 -13.36
CA THR A 287 9.76 -18.91 -14.59
C THR A 287 8.25 -18.95 -14.86
N SER A 288 7.44 -19.05 -13.80
CA SER A 288 5.98 -19.08 -13.92
C SER A 288 5.33 -17.69 -13.97
N GLY A 289 6.11 -16.61 -13.92
CA GLY A 289 5.60 -15.24 -13.93
C GLY A 289 4.79 -14.86 -12.68
N ILE A 290 5.00 -15.54 -11.56
CA ILE A 290 4.22 -15.33 -10.33
C ILE A 290 4.84 -14.19 -9.50
N PRO A 291 4.07 -13.11 -9.24
CA PRO A 291 4.50 -12.05 -8.34
C PRO A 291 4.84 -12.58 -6.95
N HIS A 292 5.91 -12.08 -6.35
CA HIS A 292 6.28 -12.50 -5.00
C HIS A 292 6.92 -11.41 -4.15
N LEU A 293 6.61 -11.43 -2.86
CA LEU A 293 7.07 -10.44 -1.87
C LEU A 293 7.94 -11.12 -0.82
N TYR A 294 9.11 -10.53 -0.52
CA TYR A 294 9.93 -10.96 0.61
C TYR A 294 9.53 -10.20 1.88
N ALA A 295 9.51 -10.88 3.03
CA ALA A 295 9.33 -10.24 4.32
C ALA A 295 10.05 -11.03 5.41
N GLY A 296 10.61 -10.36 6.41
CA GLY A 296 11.25 -11.06 7.51
C GLY A 296 11.97 -10.18 8.50
N VAL A 297 12.50 -10.81 9.54
CA VAL A 297 13.36 -10.16 10.53
C VAL A 297 14.68 -10.91 10.56
N VAL A 298 15.78 -10.16 10.50
CA VAL A 298 17.14 -10.66 10.69
C VAL A 298 17.79 -9.81 11.78
N GLU A 299 18.34 -10.47 12.80
CA GLU A 299 18.88 -9.80 13.98
C GLU A 299 17.86 -8.81 14.59
N ALA A 300 18.17 -7.52 14.57
CA ALA A 300 17.33 -6.43 15.04
C ALA A 300 16.72 -5.60 13.89
N THR A 301 16.73 -6.13 12.66
CA THR A 301 16.32 -5.44 11.43
C THR A 301 15.15 -6.15 10.76
N GLY A 302 14.05 -5.41 10.59
CA GLY A 302 12.88 -5.81 9.83
C GLY A 302 13.01 -5.45 8.36
N VAL A 303 12.46 -6.29 7.48
CA VAL A 303 12.59 -6.18 6.04
C VAL A 303 11.25 -6.45 5.38
N VAL A 304 10.84 -5.58 4.45
CA VAL A 304 9.72 -5.80 3.53
C VAL A 304 10.16 -5.47 2.11
N GLY A 305 10.07 -6.44 1.21
CA GLY A 305 10.47 -6.31 -0.18
C GLY A 305 11.85 -6.88 -0.51
N PRO A 306 12.21 -6.89 -1.81
CA PRO A 306 11.42 -6.33 -2.90
C PRO A 306 10.12 -7.11 -3.16
N LEU A 307 9.09 -6.41 -3.66
CA LEU A 307 8.01 -7.03 -4.41
C LEU A 307 8.54 -7.25 -5.83
N VAL A 308 8.65 -8.52 -6.19
CA VAL A 308 9.18 -8.98 -7.46
C VAL A 308 8.03 -9.22 -8.43
N LEU A 309 8.04 -8.49 -9.54
CA LEU A 309 7.26 -8.72 -10.74
C LEU A 309 8.24 -9.32 -11.76
N PRO A 310 8.17 -10.63 -12.04
CA PRO A 310 9.15 -11.29 -12.91
C PRO A 310 9.32 -10.58 -14.25
N GLY A 311 10.57 -10.27 -14.62
CA GLY A 311 10.89 -9.51 -15.83
C GLY A 311 10.79 -7.98 -15.70
N GLU A 312 10.21 -7.45 -14.62
CA GLU A 312 9.95 -6.00 -14.49
C GLU A 312 10.70 -5.38 -13.31
N THR A 313 10.60 -5.98 -12.12
CA THR A 313 11.30 -5.49 -10.93
C THR A 313 12.43 -6.43 -10.53
N ALA A 314 13.41 -5.88 -9.82
CA ALA A 314 14.60 -6.63 -9.42
C ALA A 314 14.27 -7.78 -8.46
N CYS A 315 14.81 -8.97 -8.74
CA CYS A 315 14.62 -10.17 -7.95
C CYS A 315 15.73 -10.40 -6.90
N ALA A 316 15.64 -11.49 -6.13
CA ALA A 316 16.71 -11.90 -5.21
C ALA A 316 18.07 -12.12 -5.89
N GLY A 317 18.09 -12.57 -7.14
CA GLY A 317 19.32 -12.67 -7.94
C GLY A 317 19.94 -11.30 -8.21
N CYS A 318 19.14 -10.31 -8.62
CA CYS A 318 19.63 -8.94 -8.80
C CYS A 318 20.22 -8.36 -7.49
N LEU A 319 19.55 -8.60 -6.37
CA LEU A 319 20.04 -8.19 -5.05
C LEU A 319 21.37 -8.87 -4.70
N GLN A 320 21.51 -10.16 -5.01
CA GLN A 320 22.74 -10.92 -4.79
C GLN A 320 23.89 -10.32 -5.60
N GLU A 321 23.73 -10.19 -6.92
CA GLU A 321 24.79 -9.68 -7.80
C GLU A 321 25.20 -8.25 -7.41
N ALA A 322 24.23 -7.38 -7.12
CA ALA A 322 24.52 -6.02 -6.66
C ALA A 322 25.26 -5.96 -5.30
N ARG A 323 25.23 -7.02 -4.49
CA ARG A 323 26.05 -7.11 -3.26
C ARG A 323 27.42 -7.67 -3.55
N VAL A 324 27.55 -8.62 -4.47
CA VAL A 324 28.85 -9.12 -4.94
C VAL A 324 29.68 -8.00 -5.56
N ASP A 325 29.04 -7.14 -6.36
CA ASP A 325 29.70 -5.96 -6.95
C ASP A 325 30.23 -4.98 -5.89
N ARG A 326 29.48 -4.80 -4.79
CA ARG A 326 29.84 -3.86 -3.72
C ARG A 326 30.87 -4.43 -2.75
N ASP A 327 30.85 -5.73 -2.54
CA ASP A 327 31.75 -6.44 -1.62
C ASP A 327 32.12 -7.81 -2.19
N GLN A 328 33.34 -7.92 -2.70
CA GLN A 328 33.85 -9.18 -3.27
C GLN A 328 33.93 -10.32 -2.23
N ALA A 329 34.00 -10.00 -0.93
CA ALA A 329 33.99 -11.01 0.13
C ALA A 329 32.57 -11.53 0.44
N TRP A 330 31.53 -10.88 -0.10
CA TRP A 330 30.13 -11.19 0.17
C TRP A 330 29.75 -12.66 -0.01
N PRO A 331 30.06 -13.33 -1.14
CA PRO A 331 29.73 -14.76 -1.31
C PRO A 331 30.37 -15.63 -0.22
N ARG A 332 31.62 -15.34 0.13
CA ARG A 332 32.38 -16.06 1.15
C ARG A 332 31.75 -15.89 2.54
N LEU A 333 31.22 -14.70 2.87
CA LEU A 333 30.51 -14.45 4.13
C LEU A 333 29.20 -15.23 4.19
N VAL A 334 28.39 -15.16 3.13
CA VAL A 334 27.11 -15.90 3.07
C VAL A 334 27.33 -17.40 3.20
N THR A 335 28.34 -17.96 2.53
CA THR A 335 28.70 -19.38 2.70
C THR A 335 29.09 -19.71 4.14
N GLN A 336 29.93 -18.89 4.78
CA GLN A 336 30.32 -19.11 6.18
C GLN A 336 29.12 -19.08 7.14
N TRP A 337 28.21 -18.13 6.97
CA TRP A 337 26.99 -18.06 7.79
C TRP A 337 26.12 -19.30 7.60
N ARG A 338 25.92 -19.77 6.36
CA ARG A 338 25.11 -20.97 6.06
C ARG A 338 25.74 -22.28 6.52
N SER A 339 27.08 -22.37 6.49
CA SER A 339 27.82 -23.54 6.98
C SER A 339 28.02 -23.54 8.50
N GLY A 340 27.70 -22.42 9.17
CA GLY A 340 27.79 -22.29 10.61
C GLY A 340 26.85 -23.24 11.36
N ARG A 341 27.16 -23.53 12.63
CA ARG A 341 26.24 -24.29 13.48
C ARG A 341 24.93 -23.51 13.68
N PRO A 342 23.76 -24.17 13.64
CA PRO A 342 22.49 -23.51 13.94
C PRO A 342 22.55 -22.79 15.29
N ARG A 343 22.18 -21.51 15.31
CA ARG A 343 22.08 -20.73 16.55
C ARG A 343 20.99 -21.35 17.43
N ARG A 344 21.26 -21.46 18.74
CA ARG A 344 20.25 -21.92 19.72
C ARG A 344 19.06 -20.97 19.80
N GLU A 345 19.29 -19.68 19.62
CA GLU A 345 18.27 -18.64 19.63
C GLU A 345 18.45 -17.71 18.44
N ARG A 346 17.36 -17.50 17.70
CA ARG A 346 17.30 -16.59 16.55
C ARG A 346 16.65 -15.28 17.00
N PRO A 347 17.34 -14.14 16.91
CA PRO A 347 16.73 -12.86 17.22
C PRO A 347 15.60 -12.60 16.24
N CYS A 348 14.42 -12.39 16.79
CA CYS A 348 13.21 -12.03 16.07
C CYS A 348 12.37 -11.34 17.14
N ASP A 349 12.47 -10.02 17.28
CA ASP A 349 11.66 -9.33 18.28
C ASP A 349 10.17 -9.44 17.92
N LEU A 350 9.29 -9.66 18.91
CA LEU A 350 7.86 -9.88 18.65
C LEU A 350 7.18 -8.64 18.07
N THR A 351 7.52 -7.45 18.58
CA THR A 351 6.92 -6.20 18.12
C THR A 351 7.40 -5.86 16.72
N LEU A 352 8.71 -5.97 16.46
CA LEU A 352 9.31 -5.80 15.15
C LEU A 352 8.72 -6.77 14.12
N ALA A 353 8.59 -8.06 14.47
CA ALA A 353 8.01 -9.07 13.58
C ALA A 353 6.54 -8.74 13.24
N THR A 354 5.76 -8.26 14.22
CA THR A 354 4.38 -7.83 14.01
C THR A 354 4.31 -6.59 13.11
N THR A 355 5.19 -5.60 13.31
CA THR A 355 5.28 -4.41 12.46
C THR A 355 5.64 -4.78 11.01
N VAL A 356 6.62 -5.66 10.82
CA VAL A 356 7.01 -6.17 9.48
C VAL A 356 5.86 -6.92 8.83
N ALA A 357 5.17 -7.81 9.57
CA ALA A 357 4.02 -8.54 9.05
C ALA A 357 2.89 -7.59 8.62
N GLY A 358 2.61 -6.56 9.42
CA GLY A 358 1.63 -5.52 9.10
C GLY A 358 1.96 -4.74 7.84
N LEU A 359 3.21 -4.23 7.72
CA LEU A 359 3.63 -3.50 6.52
C LEU A 359 3.64 -4.39 5.28
N ALA A 360 4.14 -5.62 5.39
CA ALA A 360 4.14 -6.58 4.29
C ALA A 360 2.71 -6.95 3.85
N ALA A 361 1.78 -7.13 4.79
CA ALA A 361 0.37 -7.33 4.47
C ALA A 361 -0.23 -6.11 3.75
N ALA A 362 0.09 -4.88 4.19
CA ALA A 362 -0.37 -3.66 3.51
C ALA A 362 0.16 -3.56 2.07
N HIS A 363 1.44 -3.86 1.85
CA HIS A 363 2.03 -3.86 0.51
C HIS A 363 1.43 -4.96 -0.38
N ALA A 364 1.21 -6.16 0.18
CA ALA A 364 0.54 -7.25 -0.51
C ALA A 364 -0.90 -6.88 -0.90
N LEU A 365 -1.68 -6.29 0.00
CA LEU A 365 -3.04 -5.84 -0.29
C LEU A 365 -3.07 -4.73 -1.34
N ALA A 366 -2.17 -3.75 -1.27
CA ALA A 366 -2.06 -2.72 -2.30
C ALA A 366 -1.82 -3.33 -3.69
N PHE A 367 -0.89 -4.29 -3.78
CA PHE A 367 -0.64 -5.03 -5.02
C PHE A 367 -1.86 -5.81 -5.51
N LEU A 368 -2.51 -6.55 -4.62
CA LEU A 368 -3.69 -7.37 -4.93
C LEU A 368 -4.91 -6.52 -5.31
N ASP A 369 -4.96 -5.26 -4.86
CA ASP A 369 -5.95 -4.26 -5.27
C ASP A 369 -5.57 -3.53 -6.58
N GLY A 370 -4.51 -3.97 -7.26
CA GLY A 370 -4.08 -3.41 -8.56
C GLY A 370 -3.18 -2.18 -8.48
N ARG A 371 -2.60 -1.87 -7.31
CA ARG A 371 -1.67 -0.75 -7.12
C ARG A 371 -0.26 -1.23 -6.87
N LEU A 372 0.74 -0.57 -7.44
CA LEU A 372 2.13 -0.93 -7.15
C LEU A 372 2.56 -0.35 -5.78
N PRO A 373 2.85 -1.19 -4.77
CA PRO A 373 3.38 -0.68 -3.50
C PRO A 373 4.80 -0.17 -3.69
N SER A 374 5.25 0.70 -2.79
CA SER A 374 6.61 1.23 -2.77
C SER A 374 7.70 0.18 -2.54
N SER A 375 7.37 -1.09 -2.30
CA SER A 375 8.32 -2.21 -2.34
C SER A 375 8.53 -2.80 -3.73
N ALA A 376 7.75 -2.41 -4.74
CA ALA A 376 8.01 -2.79 -6.13
C ALA A 376 9.33 -2.15 -6.57
N GLY A 377 10.39 -2.95 -6.69
CA GLY A 377 11.74 -2.44 -6.99
C GLY A 377 12.48 -1.82 -5.79
N ALA A 378 11.99 -1.99 -4.55
CA ALA A 378 12.69 -1.51 -3.36
C ALA A 378 12.51 -2.43 -2.14
N ARG A 379 13.52 -2.47 -1.29
CA ARG A 379 13.53 -3.17 0.00
C ARG A 379 13.37 -2.14 1.11
N TRP A 380 12.27 -2.21 1.84
CA TRP A 380 12.03 -1.43 3.04
C TRP A 380 12.73 -2.09 4.22
N GLU A 381 13.53 -1.31 4.94
CA GLU A 381 14.31 -1.76 6.10
C GLU A 381 14.01 -0.88 7.31
N VAL A 382 13.96 -1.49 8.48
CA VAL A 382 13.78 -0.80 9.76
C VAL A 382 14.58 -1.51 10.83
N SER A 383 15.27 -0.76 11.70
CA SER A 383 16.12 -1.35 12.74
C SER A 383 15.75 -0.85 14.14
N LEU A 384 15.79 -1.75 15.12
CA LEU A 384 15.67 -1.38 16.53
C LEU A 384 16.94 -0.64 17.01
N PRO A 385 16.81 0.27 18.00
CA PRO A 385 15.56 0.70 18.64
C PRO A 385 14.85 1.86 17.91
N ALA A 386 15.48 2.45 16.89
CA ALA A 386 15.03 3.71 16.28
C ALA A 386 13.74 3.57 15.45
N LEU A 387 13.48 2.38 14.89
CA LEU A 387 12.30 2.08 14.08
C LEU A 387 12.02 3.06 12.93
N THR A 388 13.08 3.66 12.38
CA THR A 388 12.99 4.52 11.18
C THR A 388 13.01 3.65 9.92
N TRP A 389 11.98 3.79 9.09
CA TRP A 389 11.88 3.06 7.83
C TRP A 389 12.71 3.71 6.73
N HIS A 390 13.46 2.90 6.00
CA HIS A 390 14.22 3.30 4.83
C HIS A 390 13.86 2.41 3.64
N ALA A 391 13.40 3.02 2.55
CA ALA A 391 13.31 2.35 1.26
C ALA A 391 14.70 2.32 0.61
N ARG A 392 15.20 1.12 0.31
CA ARG A 392 16.45 0.88 -0.41
C ARG A 392 16.12 0.36 -1.81
N PRO A 393 16.31 1.16 -2.87
CA PRO A 393 16.06 0.71 -4.23
C PRO A 393 16.88 -0.55 -4.57
N VAL A 394 16.26 -1.47 -5.29
CA VAL A 394 16.91 -2.67 -5.83
C VAL A 394 16.80 -2.60 -7.34
N TRP A 395 17.93 -2.42 -8.01
CA TRP A 395 18.01 -2.29 -9.46
C TRP A 395 18.14 -3.65 -10.13
N GLY A 396 17.56 -3.77 -11.34
CA GLY A 396 17.82 -4.90 -12.21
C GLY A 396 19.32 -5.00 -12.51
N HIS A 397 19.92 -6.16 -12.27
CA HIS A 397 21.34 -6.38 -12.49
C HIS A 397 21.60 -7.02 -13.86
N PRO A 398 22.55 -6.52 -14.68
CA PRO A 398 22.78 -7.03 -16.02
C PRO A 398 23.27 -8.49 -16.06
N ALA A 399 23.97 -8.95 -15.02
CA ALA A 399 24.37 -10.36 -14.91
C ALA A 399 23.25 -11.29 -14.40
N CYS A 400 22.10 -10.74 -13.98
CA CYS A 400 20.97 -11.55 -13.52
C CYS A 400 20.05 -11.88 -14.70
N PRO A 401 19.73 -13.17 -14.95
CA PRO A 401 18.93 -13.58 -16.11
C PRO A 401 17.43 -13.28 -15.97
N CYS A 402 17.00 -12.53 -14.95
CA CYS A 402 15.57 -12.35 -14.65
C CYS A 402 14.87 -11.30 -15.53
N GLY A 403 15.56 -10.70 -16.50
CA GLY A 403 15.00 -9.72 -17.46
C GLY A 403 14.82 -8.29 -16.93
N ALA A 404 14.87 -8.06 -15.61
CA ALA A 404 14.59 -6.75 -15.02
C ALA A 404 15.56 -5.63 -15.46
N ALA A 405 16.79 -5.98 -15.86
CA ALA A 405 17.79 -5.01 -16.33
C ALA A 405 17.50 -4.47 -17.75
N GLU A 406 16.71 -5.19 -18.55
CA GLU A 406 16.44 -4.84 -19.96
C GLU A 406 15.34 -3.79 -20.07
N LYS A 407 14.27 -3.89 -19.26
CA LYS A 407 13.19 -2.89 -19.25
C LYS A 407 13.65 -1.51 -18.74
N GLY A 408 14.53 -1.47 -17.73
CA GLY A 408 15.05 -0.20 -17.19
C GLY A 408 15.92 0.62 -18.17
N LYS A 409 16.36 0.02 -19.29
CA LYS A 409 17.07 0.74 -20.36
C LYS A 409 16.12 1.48 -21.30
N GLY A 410 14.89 0.99 -21.50
CA GLY A 410 13.90 1.62 -22.38
C GLY A 410 13.34 2.95 -21.87
N GLU A 411 13.23 3.11 -20.55
CA GLU A 411 12.75 4.35 -19.91
C GLU A 411 13.83 5.45 -19.81
N ARG A 412 15.12 5.10 -19.87
CA ARG A 412 16.20 6.11 -19.79
C ARG A 412 16.51 6.77 -21.13
N THR A 413 16.12 6.18 -22.25
CA THR A 413 16.37 6.75 -23.58
C THR A 413 15.33 7.78 -24.02
N SER A 414 14.18 7.88 -23.34
CA SER A 414 13.10 8.82 -23.70
C SER A 414 13.13 10.16 -22.97
N ASN A 415 14.02 10.36 -21.99
CA ASN A 415 14.09 11.57 -21.16
C ASN A 415 15.39 12.39 -21.31
N ALA A 416 16.15 12.14 -22.39
CA ALA A 416 17.38 12.87 -22.69
C ALA A 416 17.18 13.88 -23.83
N GLU A 417 16.08 14.63 -23.84
CA GLU A 417 15.97 15.87 -24.62
C GLU A 417 16.18 17.08 -23.69
N GLU A 418 17.25 17.81 -23.98
CA GLU A 418 17.82 18.93 -23.23
C GLU A 418 16.79 20.03 -22.96
N TRP A 419 16.54 20.33 -21.68
CA TRP A 419 15.88 21.56 -21.26
C TRP A 419 16.92 22.59 -20.83
N HIS A 420 17.10 23.60 -21.67
CA HIS A 420 17.86 24.80 -21.35
C HIS A 420 17.11 25.67 -20.33
N GLU A 421 17.75 25.94 -19.19
CA GLU A 421 17.31 26.94 -18.22
C GLU A 421 17.30 28.35 -18.84
N THR A 422 16.15 29.03 -18.80
CA THR A 422 16.11 30.49 -18.92
C THR A 422 15.51 31.05 -17.63
N MET A 423 16.37 31.60 -16.79
CA MET A 423 16.03 32.36 -15.60
C MET A 423 15.52 33.76 -16.01
N ALA A 424 14.35 34.14 -15.53
CA ALA A 424 13.95 35.54 -15.43
C ALA A 424 13.15 35.76 -14.14
N GLU A 425 13.83 36.32 -13.14
CA GLU A 425 13.24 36.88 -11.93
C GLU A 425 12.40 38.13 -12.29
N GLN A 426 11.16 38.24 -11.80
CA GLN A 426 10.56 39.54 -11.53
C GLN A 426 9.78 39.53 -10.20
N ARG A 427 10.22 40.43 -9.31
CA ARG A 427 9.67 40.78 -8.00
C ARG A 427 8.34 41.55 -8.12
N PRO A 428 7.57 41.69 -7.02
CA PRO A 428 6.15 42.00 -7.07
C PRO A 428 5.87 43.51 -7.12
N SER A 429 4.89 43.91 -7.94
CA SER A 429 4.32 45.25 -7.91
C SER A 429 2.94 45.26 -7.26
N THR A 430 2.82 46.14 -6.28
CA THR A 430 1.62 46.54 -5.56
C THR A 430 0.66 47.23 -6.53
N GLU A 431 -0.61 46.82 -6.60
CA GLU A 431 -1.69 47.76 -6.94
C GLU A 431 -3.06 47.24 -6.47
N VAL A 432 -3.68 48.08 -5.63
CA VAL A 432 -5.05 47.94 -5.15
C VAL A 432 -5.98 48.48 -6.21
N ARG A 433 -6.91 47.66 -6.73
CA ARG A 433 -8.18 48.13 -7.28
C ARG A 433 -9.33 47.18 -6.90
N ARG A 434 -10.32 47.76 -6.21
CA ARG A 434 -11.66 47.22 -6.02
C ARG A 434 -12.43 47.30 -7.35
N SER A 435 -13.14 46.23 -7.73
CA SER A 435 -14.56 46.28 -8.14
C SER A 435 -15.06 44.92 -8.65
N SER A 436 -16.31 44.65 -8.27
CA SER A 436 -17.34 43.76 -8.84
C SER A 436 -17.20 42.24 -8.71
N ASP A 437 -18.17 41.71 -7.95
CA ASP A 437 -18.67 40.35 -7.91
C ASP A 437 -18.71 39.67 -9.28
N ALA A 438 -17.91 38.63 -9.41
CA ALA A 438 -18.23 37.50 -10.27
C ALA A 438 -18.27 36.27 -9.36
N THR A 439 -19.43 35.61 -9.29
CA THR A 439 -19.61 34.36 -8.56
C THR A 439 -18.60 33.35 -9.08
N ARG A 440 -17.50 33.14 -8.35
CA ARG A 440 -16.54 32.09 -8.68
C ARG A 440 -17.28 30.76 -8.63
N PRO A 441 -17.22 29.93 -9.68
CA PRO A 441 -17.77 28.59 -9.60
C PRO A 441 -17.10 27.84 -8.44
N ALA A 442 -17.88 27.11 -7.66
CA ALA A 442 -17.37 26.38 -6.51
C ALA A 442 -16.23 25.43 -6.94
N GLY A 443 -15.06 25.57 -6.33
CA GLY A 443 -13.90 24.74 -6.64
C GLY A 443 -13.68 23.65 -5.60
N THR A 444 -12.99 22.59 -5.99
CA THR A 444 -12.43 21.59 -5.09
C THR A 444 -10.92 21.78 -5.00
N TRP A 445 -10.40 21.91 -3.78
CA TRP A 445 -8.98 22.20 -3.53
C TRP A 445 -8.46 21.29 -2.42
N ARG A 446 -7.16 20.97 -2.42
CA ARG A 446 -6.53 20.32 -1.25
C ARG A 446 -6.60 21.28 -0.07
N ALA A 447 -7.06 20.77 1.07
CA ALA A 447 -7.08 21.56 2.29
C ALA A 447 -5.64 21.71 2.82
N HIS A 448 -5.26 22.94 3.18
CA HIS A 448 -4.12 23.14 4.08
C HIS A 448 -4.59 22.77 5.49
N VAL A 449 -4.14 21.60 5.94
CA VAL A 449 -4.39 21.03 7.27
C VAL A 449 -3.16 21.16 8.13
#